data_AF-A0A7S3RT67-F1
#
_entry.id   AF-A0A7S3RT67-F1
#
_cell.length_a   1.000
_cell.length_b   1.000
_cell.length_c   1.000
_cell.angle_alpha   90.00
_cell.angle_beta   90.00
_cell.angle_gamma   90.00
#
_symmetry.space_group_name_H-M   'P 1'
#
loop_
_entity.id
_entity.type
_entity.pdbx_description
1 polymer ?
#
loop_
_entity_poly.entity_id
_entity_poly.type
_entity_poly.pdbx_seq_one_letter_code
_entity_poly.pdbx_strand_id
1 'polypeptide(L)'
;LVMGTVLTAIGDGLVIPKMKEFWVKFRSHPLPRLVFCWAPLEASFCLTLFGILAGASAPADAPEVSMAMIVGANLLRIVATLSAGALIGYTSGYVIPKRQELTFRGHQVFSGSSVEAFLMVLSI
;
A
#
# COMPACT_ATOMS: atom_id res chain seq x y z
N LEU A 1 17.95 15.63 -6.72
CA LEU A 1 16.48 15.61 -6.53
C LEU A 1 15.96 14.19 -6.27
N VAL A 2 16.17 13.22 -7.17
CA VAL A 2 15.79 11.80 -6.97
C VAL A 2 16.33 11.23 -5.65
N MET A 3 17.62 11.43 -5.35
CA MET A 3 18.22 10.99 -4.08
C MET A 3 17.59 11.65 -2.84
N GLY A 4 17.06 12.86 -2.96
CA GLY A 4 16.34 13.54 -1.88
C GLY A 4 14.99 12.88 -1.56
N THR A 5 14.29 12.35 -2.57
CA THR A 5 13.01 11.64 -2.37
C THR A 5 13.16 10.31 -1.65
N VAL A 6 14.33 9.68 -1.77
CA VAL A 6 14.64 8.44 -1.06
C VAL A 6 14.93 8.72 0.42
N LEU A 7 15.50 9.89 0.74
CA LEU A 7 15.84 10.30 2.09
C LEU A 7 14.64 10.83 2.89
N THR A 8 13.54 11.20 2.23
CA THR A 8 12.33 11.68 2.91
C THR A 8 11.43 10.55 3.41
N ALA A 9 11.62 9.31 2.96
CA ALA A 9 10.77 8.19 3.34
C ALA A 9 11.07 7.71 4.77
N ILE A 10 10.06 7.68 5.64
CA ILE A 10 10.10 7.27 7.05
C ILE A 10 10.55 5.80 7.24
N GLY A 11 10.64 5.00 6.19
CA GLY A 11 11.04 3.60 6.28
C GLY A 11 10.02 2.80 7.09
N ASP A 12 8.82 2.68 6.55
CA ASP A 12 7.67 1.97 7.13
C ASP A 12 8.02 0.56 7.65
N GLY A 13 8.90 -0.17 6.96
CA GLY A 13 9.43 -1.46 7.38
C GLY A 13 10.11 -1.49 8.75
N LEU A 14 10.66 -0.36 9.22
CA LEU A 14 11.29 -0.22 10.55
C LEU A 14 10.35 0.44 11.55
N VAL A 15 9.58 1.43 11.12
CA VAL A 15 8.73 2.22 12.00
C VAL A 15 7.48 1.45 12.44
N ILE A 16 6.88 0.63 11.57
CA ILE A 16 5.69 -0.15 11.92
C ILE A 16 5.97 -1.15 13.05
N PRO A 17 7.05 -1.98 13.01
CA PRO A 17 7.40 -2.85 14.13
C PRO A 17 7.64 -2.09 15.43
N LYS A 18 8.35 -0.95 15.39
CA LYS A 18 8.59 -0.13 16.59
C LYS A 18 7.32 0.48 17.17
N MET A 19 6.37 0.88 16.32
CA MET A 19 5.08 1.36 16.77
C MET A 19 4.20 0.25 17.35
N LYS A 20 4.34 -1.00 16.88
CA LYS A 20 3.69 -2.17 17.51
C LYS A 20 4.27 -2.46 18.90
N GLU A 21 5.60 -2.43 19.05
CA GLU A 21 6.26 -2.54 20.36
C GLU A 21 5.80 -1.43 21.32
N PHE A 22 5.74 -0.19 20.83
CA PHE A 22 5.27 0.96 21.60
C PHE A 22 3.81 0.82 22.04
N TRP A 23 2.92 0.32 21.17
CA TRP A 23 1.52 0.10 21.49
C TRP A 23 1.30 -0.92 22.61
N VAL A 24 2.16 -1.93 22.73
CA VAL A 24 2.09 -2.90 23.84
C VAL A 24 2.35 -2.22 25.18
N LYS A 25 3.28 -1.25 25.22
CA LYS A 25 3.63 -0.50 26.44
C LYS A 25 2.66 0.66 26.72
N PHE A 26 2.11 1.28 25.67
CA PHE A 26 1.24 2.47 25.75
C PHE A 26 -0.05 2.28 24.92
N ARG A 27 -0.92 1.35 25.34
CA ARG A 27 -2.12 0.91 24.60
C ARG A 27 -3.10 2.00 24.18
N SER A 28 -3.16 3.11 24.89
CA SER A 28 -4.13 4.19 24.64
C SER A 28 -3.53 5.38 23.90
N HIS A 29 -2.24 5.33 23.57
CA HIS A 29 -1.56 6.46 22.95
C HIS A 29 -1.96 6.58 21.47
N PRO A 30 -2.33 7.77 20.97
CA PRO A 30 -2.82 7.94 19.60
C PRO A 30 -1.74 7.76 18.53
N LEU A 31 -0.47 7.92 18.91
CA LEU A 31 0.66 7.97 17.98
C LEU A 31 0.78 6.75 17.05
N PRO A 32 0.70 5.48 17.51
CA PRO A 32 0.82 4.36 16.58
C PRO A 32 -0.32 4.31 15.55
N ARG A 33 -1.55 4.73 15.91
CA ARG A 33 -2.63 4.84 14.92
C ARG A 33 -2.30 5.87 13.85
N LEU A 34 -1.84 7.05 14.27
CA LEU A 34 -1.44 8.11 13.35
C LEU A 34 -0.31 7.64 12.43
N VAL A 35 0.70 6.97 12.98
CA VAL A 35 1.84 6.47 12.20
C VAL A 35 1.43 5.35 11.25
N PHE A 36 0.56 4.42 11.66
CA PHE A 36 0.05 3.38 10.75
C PHE A 36 -0.79 3.93 9.61
N CYS A 37 -1.48 5.06 9.80
CA CYS A 37 -2.17 5.76 8.71
C CYS A 37 -1.22 6.60 7.84
N TRP A 38 -0.23 7.24 8.45
CA TRP A 38 0.66 8.18 7.77
C TRP A 38 1.73 7.48 6.92
N ALA A 39 2.35 6.42 7.44
CA ALA A 39 3.46 5.76 6.77
C ALA A 39 3.12 5.24 5.35
N PRO A 40 1.94 4.60 5.11
CA PRO A 40 1.56 4.20 3.75
C PRO A 40 1.28 5.38 2.81
N LEU A 41 0.71 6.48 3.32
CA LEU A 41 0.42 7.69 2.52
C LEU A 41 1.71 8.34 2.05
N GLU A 42 2.66 8.47 2.96
CA GLU A 42 3.96 9.05 2.69
C GLU A 42 4.79 8.20 1.71
N ALA A 43 4.80 6.87 1.87
CA ALA A 43 5.44 5.96 0.94
C ALA A 43 4.87 6.12 -0.48
N SER A 44 3.53 6.21 -0.59
CA SER A 44 2.84 6.44 -1.86
C SER A 44 3.21 7.79 -2.50
N PHE A 45 3.34 8.83 -1.69
CA PHE A 45 3.79 10.15 -2.14
C PHE A 45 5.24 10.11 -2.66
N CYS A 46 6.17 9.52 -1.90
CA CYS A 46 7.57 9.41 -2.28
C CYS A 46 7.75 8.61 -3.58
N LEU A 47 7.04 7.49 -3.74
CA LEU A 47 7.07 6.67 -4.97
C LEU A 47 6.49 7.39 -6.20
N THR A 48 5.55 8.30 -5.98
CA THR A 48 4.97 9.13 -7.04
C THR A 48 5.95 10.23 -7.46
N LEU A 49 6.54 10.93 -6.48
CA LEU A 49 7.55 11.95 -6.75
C LEU A 49 8.78 11.33 -7.44
N PHE A 50 9.21 10.16 -6.98
CA PHE A 50 10.29 9.39 -7.60
C PHE A 50 9.97 9.06 -9.06
N GLY A 51 8.76 8.57 -9.37
CA GLY A 51 8.36 8.26 -10.75
C GLY A 51 8.39 9.48 -11.68
N ILE A 52 7.93 10.63 -11.21
CA ILE A 52 7.99 11.89 -11.98
C ILE A 52 9.44 12.32 -12.20
N LEU A 53 10.26 12.33 -11.15
CA LEU A 53 11.65 12.77 -11.25
C LEU A 53 12.52 11.81 -12.07
N ALA A 54 12.29 10.50 -11.95
CA ALA A 54 12.96 9.48 -12.75
C ALA A 54 12.58 9.59 -14.23
N GLY A 55 11.30 9.85 -14.54
CA GLY A 55 10.86 10.12 -15.91
C GLY A 55 11.43 11.40 -16.50
N ALA A 56 11.61 12.44 -15.67
CA ALA A 56 12.22 13.70 -16.08
C ALA A 56 13.75 13.61 -16.25
N SER A 57 14.41 12.67 -15.54
CA SER A 57 15.83 12.38 -15.74
C SER A 57 16.00 11.39 -16.89
N ALA A 58 15.84 11.85 -18.13
CA ALA A 58 16.14 11.01 -19.29
C ALA A 58 17.65 10.69 -19.34
N PRO A 59 18.07 9.42 -19.50
CA PRO A 59 19.45 9.10 -19.85
C PRO A 59 19.76 9.69 -21.24
N ALA A 60 21.04 10.05 -21.48
CA ALA A 60 21.47 10.81 -22.65
C ALA A 60 21.08 10.20 -24.02
N ASP A 61 20.77 8.90 -24.05
CA ASP A 61 20.44 8.14 -25.27
C ASP A 61 18.94 7.82 -25.42
N ALA A 62 18.06 8.36 -24.57
CA ALA A 62 16.62 8.11 -24.64
C ALA A 62 15.87 9.23 -25.41
N PRO A 63 14.82 8.89 -26.16
CA PRO A 63 13.98 9.89 -26.81
C PRO A 63 13.33 10.81 -25.78
N GLU A 64 13.34 12.12 -26.07
CA GLU A 64 12.71 13.12 -25.20
C GLU A 64 11.21 12.81 -25.05
N VAL A 65 10.79 12.50 -23.83
CA VAL A 65 9.39 12.31 -23.50
C VAL A 65 8.82 13.64 -23.02
N SER A 66 7.72 14.06 -23.63
CA SER A 66 6.98 15.25 -23.20
C SER A 66 6.64 15.17 -21.71
N MET A 67 6.92 16.25 -20.97
CA MET A 67 6.59 16.38 -19.55
C MET A 67 5.08 16.17 -19.30
N ALA A 68 4.23 16.59 -20.24
CA ALA A 68 2.79 16.37 -20.16
C ALA A 68 2.42 14.88 -20.19
N MET A 69 3.17 14.08 -20.95
CA MET A 69 3.00 12.62 -21.01
C MET A 69 3.43 11.95 -19.70
N ILE A 70 4.54 12.38 -19.10
CA ILE A 70 5.04 11.87 -17.81
C ILE A 70 4.03 12.16 -16.69
N VAL A 71 3.50 13.38 -16.64
CA VAL A 71 2.47 13.78 -15.66
C VAL A 71 1.18 13.00 -15.89
N GLY A 72 0.73 12.89 -17.14
CA GLY A 72 -0.48 12.12 -17.50
C GLY A 72 -0.37 10.64 -17.12
N ALA A 73 0.77 10.00 -17.39
CA ALA A 73 1.02 8.61 -17.01
C ALA A 73 1.01 8.40 -15.49
N ASN A 74 1.57 9.35 -14.73
CA ASN A 74 1.53 9.28 -13.26
C ASN A 74 0.11 9.48 -12.71
N LEU A 75 -0.69 10.40 -13.27
CA LEU A 75 -2.08 10.56 -12.88
C LEU A 75 -2.90 9.29 -13.17
N LEU A 76 -2.73 8.71 -14.36
CA LEU A 76 -3.37 7.44 -14.72
C LEU A 76 -2.97 6.33 -13.73
N ARG A 77 -1.68 6.25 -13.38
CA ARG A 77 -1.18 5.29 -12.38
C ARG A 77 -1.85 5.50 -11.03
N ILE A 78 -1.92 6.73 -10.52
CA ILE A 78 -2.58 7.05 -9.24
C ILE A 78 -4.04 6.58 -9.28
N VAL A 79 -4.80 6.97 -10.31
CA VAL A 79 -6.21 6.59 -10.44
C VAL A 79 -6.37 5.07 -10.50
N ALA A 80 -5.54 4.38 -11.29
CA ALA A 80 -5.58 2.92 -11.40
C ALA A 80 -5.22 2.23 -10.06
N THR A 81 -4.22 2.73 -9.34
CA THR A 81 -3.83 2.17 -8.04
C THR A 81 -4.89 2.40 -6.97
N LEU A 82 -5.54 3.58 -6.96
CA LEU A 82 -6.63 3.89 -6.04
C LEU A 82 -7.87 3.05 -6.34
N SER A 83 -8.25 2.91 -7.63
CA SER A 83 -9.41 2.12 -8.01
C SER A 83 -9.20 0.63 -7.76
N ALA A 84 -8.04 0.08 -8.12
CA ALA A 84 -7.70 -1.31 -7.83
C ALA A 84 -7.62 -1.57 -6.32
N GLY A 85 -6.96 -0.69 -5.55
CA GLY A 85 -6.89 -0.79 -4.10
C GLY A 85 -8.26 -0.69 -3.43
N ALA A 86 -9.12 0.21 -3.89
CA ALA A 86 -10.49 0.33 -3.39
C ALA A 86 -11.34 -0.90 -3.72
N LEU A 87 -11.21 -1.45 -4.93
CA LEU A 87 -11.90 -2.68 -5.34
C LEU A 87 -11.47 -3.86 -4.45
N ILE A 88 -10.16 -4.10 -4.34
CA ILE A 88 -9.60 -5.17 -3.51
C ILE A 88 -9.98 -4.97 -2.04
N GLY A 89 -9.92 -3.73 -1.53
CA GLY A 89 -10.32 -3.42 -0.16
C GLY A 89 -11.79 -3.68 0.09
N TYR A 90 -12.66 -3.32 -0.85
CA TYR A 90 -14.10 -3.57 -0.78
C TYR A 90 -14.44 -5.06 -0.84
N THR A 91 -13.87 -5.79 -1.80
CA THR A 91 -14.08 -7.25 -1.94
C THR A 91 -13.56 -7.97 -0.71
N SER A 92 -12.36 -7.62 -0.23
CA SER A 92 -11.80 -8.17 1.01
C SER A 92 -12.69 -7.88 2.21
N GLY A 93 -13.17 -6.64 2.37
CA GLY A 93 -14.08 -6.26 3.44
C GLY A 93 -15.43 -7.00 3.40
N TYR A 94 -15.89 -7.41 2.22
CA TYR A 94 -17.12 -8.18 2.05
C TYR A 94 -16.93 -9.69 2.27
N VAL A 95 -15.82 -10.25 1.78
CA VAL A 95 -15.56 -11.70 1.80
C VAL A 95 -14.98 -12.17 3.15
N ILE A 96 -14.07 -11.41 3.75
CA ILE A 96 -13.37 -11.78 4.99
C ILE A 96 -14.33 -12.04 6.18
N PRO A 97 -15.42 -11.26 6.39
CA PRO A 97 -16.38 -11.56 7.45
C PRO A 97 -17.20 -12.81 7.17
N LYS A 98 -17.51 -13.10 5.90
CA LYS A 98 -18.31 -14.25 5.46
C LYS A 98 -17.50 -15.54 5.31
N ARG A 99 -16.19 -15.50 5.59
CA ARG A 99 -15.28 -16.67 5.43
C ARG A 99 -15.68 -17.89 6.26
N GLN A 100 -16.32 -17.69 7.41
CA GLN A 100 -16.76 -18.78 8.29
C GLN A 100 -18.06 -19.45 7.81
N GLU A 101 -18.79 -18.81 6.88
CA GLU A 101 -20.05 -19.31 6.31
C GLU A 101 -19.82 -20.12 5.02
N LEU A 102 -18.63 -20.03 4.42
CA LEU A 102 -18.25 -20.79 3.24
C LEU A 102 -17.97 -22.26 3.61
N THR A 103 -19.00 -23.07 3.50
CA THR A 103 -18.94 -24.53 3.62
C THR A 103 -18.87 -25.14 2.22
N PHE A 104 -17.80 -25.90 1.94
CA PHE A 104 -17.71 -26.70 0.73
C PHE A 104 -17.90 -28.15 1.13
N ARG A 105 -18.96 -28.78 0.61
CA ARG A 105 -19.33 -30.17 0.93
C ARG A 105 -19.50 -30.46 2.43
N GLY A 106 -20.09 -29.52 3.18
CA GLY A 106 -20.39 -29.72 4.61
C GLY A 106 -19.20 -29.62 5.55
N HIS A 107 -18.02 -29.24 5.05
CA HIS A 107 -16.85 -28.91 5.86
C HIS A 107 -16.53 -27.41 5.73
N GLN A 108 -16.21 -26.78 6.87
CA GLN A 108 -15.69 -25.41 6.88
C GLN A 108 -14.35 -25.41 6.17
N VAL A 109 -14.25 -24.68 5.06
CA VAL A 109 -13.02 -24.60 4.25
C VAL A 109 -11.96 -23.73 4.92
N PHE A 110 -12.37 -22.83 5.82
CA PHE A 110 -11.50 -21.89 6.51
C PHE A 110 -11.52 -22.14 8.02
N SER A 111 -10.34 -22.33 8.62
CA SER A 111 -10.16 -22.51 10.07
C SER A 111 -10.37 -21.21 10.86
N GLY A 112 -10.42 -20.07 10.17
CA GLY A 112 -10.63 -18.75 10.77
C GLY A 112 -9.34 -18.02 11.16
N SER A 113 -8.18 -18.63 10.90
CA SER A 113 -6.84 -18.06 11.09
C SER A 113 -6.65 -16.75 10.31
N SER A 114 -5.89 -15.81 10.89
CA SER A 114 -5.53 -14.55 10.24
C SER A 114 -4.65 -14.75 8.99
N VAL A 115 -3.91 -15.85 8.91
CA VAL A 115 -3.07 -16.19 7.76
C VAL A 115 -3.93 -16.54 6.54
N GLU A 116 -5.07 -17.19 6.74
CA GLU A 116 -6.00 -17.54 5.66
C GLU A 116 -6.65 -16.30 5.05
N ALA A 117 -6.92 -15.28 5.87
CA ALA A 117 -7.44 -14.01 5.40
C ALA A 117 -6.44 -13.31 4.45
N PHE A 118 -5.13 -13.37 4.74
CA PHE A 118 -4.10 -12.84 3.84
C PHE A 118 -4.01 -13.61 2.52
N LEU A 119 -4.10 -14.95 2.57
CA LEU A 119 -4.08 -15.78 1.37
C LEU A 119 -5.33 -15.53 0.48
N MET A 120 -6.47 -15.30 1.11
CA MET A 120 -7.72 -14.98 0.41
C MET A 120 -7.62 -13.62 -0.30
N VAL A 121 -7.02 -12.61 0.34
CA VAL A 121 -6.76 -11.30 -0.30
C VAL A 121 -5.79 -11.43 -1.48
N LEU A 122 -4.77 -12.30 -1.39
CA LEU A 122 -3.83 -12.55 -2.49
C LEU A 122 -4.44 -13.31 -3.68
N SER A 123 -5.53 -14.04 -3.45
CA SER A 123 -6.22 -14.82 -4.49
C SER A 123 -7.30 -14.05 -5.27
N ILE A 124 -7.59 -12.81 -4.84
CA ILE A 124 -8.53 -11.88 -5.50
C ILE A 124 -7.75 -10.96 -6.43
#